data_AF-R7P7D2-F1
#
_entry.id   AF-R7P7D2-F1
#
_cell.length_a   1.000
_cell.length_b   1.000
_cell.length_c   1.000
_cell.angle_alpha   90.00
_cell.angle_beta   90.00
_cell.angle_gamma   90.00
#
_symmetry.space_group_name_H-M   'P 1'
#
loop_
_entity.id
_entity.type
_entity.pdbx_description
1 polymer ?
#
loop_
_entity_poly.entity_id
_entity_poly.type
_entity_poly.pdbx_seq_one_letter_code
_entity_poly.pdbx_strand_id
1 'polypeptide(L)'
;MFNIVSMYINKLTKDDVNNFALKKGANLSNEELDFTYLFIKKNWKDVLKNPSIFDIDRYKGHYSNENFLKIKQVFNEYLQKFGSNFK
;
A
#
# COMPACT_ATOMS: atom_id res chain seq x y z
N MET A 1 -11.74 -12.36 -10.25
CA MET A 1 -11.35 -11.52 -9.08
C MET A 1 -10.48 -10.32 -9.49
N PHE A 2 -9.39 -10.49 -10.27
CA PHE A 2 -8.50 -9.37 -10.64
C PHE A 2 -9.15 -8.25 -11.48
N ASN A 3 -10.22 -8.52 -12.24
CA ASN A 3 -10.87 -7.47 -13.06
C ASN A 3 -11.51 -6.36 -12.21
N ILE A 4 -12.18 -6.70 -11.11
CA ILE A 4 -12.80 -5.71 -10.21
C ILE A 4 -11.72 -4.88 -9.51
N VAL A 5 -10.68 -5.54 -9.01
CA VAL A 5 -9.53 -4.86 -8.38
C VAL A 5 -8.82 -3.95 -9.38
N SER A 6 -8.58 -4.40 -10.62
CA SER A 6 -8.00 -3.59 -11.69
C SER A 6 -8.83 -2.35 -11.98
N MET A 7 -10.16 -2.47 -12.08
CA MET A 7 -11.06 -1.33 -12.28
C MET A 7 -10.99 -0.34 -11.12
N TYR A 8 -10.91 -0.83 -9.88
CA TYR A 8 -10.74 0.02 -8.70
C TYR A 8 -9.39 0.76 -8.74
N ILE A 9 -8.28 0.05 -8.95
CA ILE A 9 -6.94 0.63 -9.03
C ILE A 9 -6.83 1.64 -10.19
N ASN A 10 -7.52 1.41 -11.30
CA ASN A 10 -7.56 2.36 -12.41
C ASN A 10 -8.19 3.69 -12.00
N LYS A 11 -9.23 3.66 -11.16
CA LYS A 11 -9.90 4.85 -10.63
C LYS A 11 -9.24 5.45 -9.38
N LEU A 12 -8.35 4.71 -8.72
CA LEU A 12 -7.63 5.18 -7.54
C LEU A 12 -6.90 6.50 -7.84
N THR A 13 -7.18 7.51 -6.99
CA THR A 13 -6.56 8.83 -7.04
C THR A 13 -5.48 8.98 -5.96
N LYS A 14 -4.65 10.01 -6.07
CA LYS A 14 -3.68 10.36 -5.01
C LYS A 14 -4.41 10.76 -3.72
N ASP A 15 -5.53 11.47 -3.82
CA ASP A 15 -6.34 11.88 -2.67
C ASP A 15 -6.92 10.69 -1.92
N ASP A 16 -7.33 9.63 -2.62
CA ASP A 16 -7.77 8.39 -1.97
C ASP A 16 -6.66 7.78 -1.12
N VAL A 17 -5.44 7.74 -1.65
CA VAL A 17 -4.26 7.23 -0.92
C VAL A 17 -3.95 8.12 0.28
N ASN A 18 -3.97 9.45 0.11
CA ASN A 18 -3.71 10.40 1.18
C ASN A 18 -4.75 10.30 2.31
N ASN A 19 -6.04 10.31 1.94
CA ASN A 19 -7.14 10.20 2.89
C ASN A 19 -7.08 8.88 3.67
N PHE A 20 -6.69 7.78 3.02
CA PHE A 20 -6.48 6.50 3.68
C PHE A 20 -5.28 6.54 4.64
N ALA A 21 -4.14 7.10 4.20
CA ALA A 21 -2.94 7.24 5.03
C ALA A 21 -3.24 8.07 6.30
N LEU A 22 -3.92 9.21 6.15
CA LEU A 22 -4.32 10.09 7.25
C LEU A 22 -5.24 9.38 8.24
N LYS A 23 -6.21 8.58 7.75
CA LYS A 23 -7.08 7.75 8.62
C LYS A 23 -6.31 6.70 9.41
N LYS A 24 -5.16 6.24 8.90
CA LYS A 24 -4.23 5.33 9.58
C LYS A 24 -3.15 6.08 10.36
N GLY A 25 -3.24 7.40 10.47
CA GLY A 25 -2.33 8.25 11.23
C GLY A 25 -1.01 8.56 10.54
N ALA A 26 -0.80 8.14 9.29
CA ALA A 26 0.39 8.46 8.50
C ALA A 26 0.16 9.78 7.75
N ASN A 27 1.01 10.77 8.00
CA ASN A 27 0.94 12.07 7.35
C ASN A 27 2.06 12.15 6.32
N LEU A 28 1.79 11.67 5.10
CA LEU A 28 2.79 11.53 4.06
C LEU A 28 3.16 12.90 3.48
N SER A 29 4.45 13.15 3.27
CA SER A 29 4.90 14.25 2.42
C SER A 29 4.43 14.04 0.98
N ASN A 30 4.51 15.09 0.16
CA ASN A 30 4.15 14.97 -1.26
C ASN A 30 4.99 13.89 -1.97
N GLU A 31 6.28 13.78 -1.65
CA GLU A 31 7.19 12.78 -2.22
C GLU A 31 6.82 11.37 -1.77
N GLU A 32 6.53 11.18 -0.47
CA GLU A 32 6.10 9.90 0.09
C GLU A 32 4.76 9.46 -0.50
N LEU A 33 3.81 10.38 -0.64
CA LEU A 33 2.49 10.15 -1.21
C LEU A 33 2.59 9.79 -2.69
N ASP A 34 3.42 10.52 -3.46
CA ASP A 34 3.64 10.27 -4.88
C ASP A 34 4.26 8.89 -5.10
N PHE A 35 5.27 8.55 -4.30
CA PHE A 35 5.86 7.22 -4.31
C PHE A 35 4.81 6.15 -4.00
N THR A 36 4.05 6.30 -2.91
CA THR A 36 3.02 5.33 -2.49
C THR A 36 1.98 5.10 -3.58
N TYR A 37 1.47 6.18 -4.15
CA TYR A 37 0.48 6.13 -5.22
C TYR A 37 1.01 5.40 -6.45
N LEU A 38 2.19 5.78 -6.94
CA LEU A 38 2.82 5.15 -8.10
C LEU A 38 3.15 3.68 -7.83
N PHE A 39 3.61 3.37 -6.62
CA PHE A 39 3.90 2.01 -6.19
C PHE A 39 2.64 1.14 -6.27
N ILE A 40 1.52 1.58 -5.71
CA ILE A 40 0.25 0.84 -5.75
C ILE A 40 -0.20 0.64 -7.20
N LYS A 41 -0.20 1.72 -8.01
CA LYS A 41 -0.66 1.65 -9.41
C LYS A 41 0.14 0.65 -10.25
N LYS A 42 1.45 0.55 -10.00
CA LYS A 42 2.35 -0.33 -10.77
C LYS A 42 2.41 -1.76 -10.24
N ASN A 43 2.39 -1.96 -8.92
CA ASN A 43 2.77 -3.23 -8.29
C ASN A 43 1.61 -4.01 -7.64
N TRP A 44 0.39 -3.46 -7.58
CA TRP A 44 -0.74 -4.08 -6.88
C TRP A 44 -0.97 -5.55 -7.27
N LYS A 45 -0.81 -5.88 -8.55
CA LYS A 45 -1.08 -7.23 -9.07
C LYS A 45 -0.09 -8.25 -8.51
N ASP A 46 1.18 -7.89 -8.44
CA ASP A 46 2.25 -8.78 -7.96
C ASP A 46 2.17 -8.94 -6.44
N VAL A 47 1.89 -7.86 -5.72
CA VAL A 47 1.64 -7.87 -4.27
C VAL A 47 0.46 -8.79 -3.93
N LEU A 48 -0.65 -8.71 -4.67
CA LEU A 48 -1.82 -9.57 -4.40
C LEU A 48 -1.62 -11.03 -4.81
N LYS A 49 -0.82 -11.31 -5.85
CA LYS A 49 -0.54 -12.69 -6.27
C LYS A 49 0.33 -13.43 -5.27
N ASN A 50 1.36 -12.76 -4.75
CA ASN A 50 2.33 -13.37 -3.86
C ASN A 50 2.61 -12.46 -2.66
N PRO A 51 1.63 -12.25 -1.77
CA PRO A 51 1.78 -11.31 -0.67
C PRO A 51 2.85 -11.74 0.34
N SER A 52 3.11 -13.05 0.46
CA SER A 52 4.09 -13.61 1.41
C SER A 52 5.55 -13.34 1.05
N ILE A 53 5.86 -13.06 -0.23
CA ILE A 53 7.22 -12.73 -0.69
C ILE A 53 7.45 -11.22 -0.79
N PHE A 54 6.40 -10.42 -0.59
CA PHE A 54 6.52 -8.97 -0.64
C PHE A 54 7.25 -8.47 0.60
N ASP A 55 8.44 -7.95 0.37
CA ASP A 55 9.29 -7.37 1.40
C ASP A 55 9.13 -5.84 1.43
N ILE A 56 8.32 -5.35 2.37
CA ILE A 56 8.06 -3.92 2.53
C ILE A 56 9.28 -3.14 3.01
N ASP A 57 10.24 -3.79 3.68
CA ASP A 57 11.44 -3.13 4.22
C ASP A 57 12.35 -2.58 3.12
N ARG A 58 12.28 -3.13 1.90
CA ARG A 58 12.99 -2.61 0.71
C ARG A 58 12.63 -1.16 0.37
N TYR A 59 11.44 -0.72 0.76
CA TYR A 59 10.94 0.61 0.42
C TYR A 59 11.08 1.63 1.55
N LYS A 60 11.69 1.24 2.68
CA LYS A 60 11.87 2.12 3.84
C LYS A 60 12.53 3.46 3.49
N GLY A 61 13.49 3.45 2.55
CA GLY A 61 14.21 4.65 2.12
C GLY A 61 13.36 5.72 1.42
N HIS A 62 12.12 5.39 1.03
CA HIS A 62 11.18 6.35 0.45
C HIS A 62 10.33 7.08 1.48
N TYR A 63 10.49 6.78 2.77
CA TYR A 63 9.67 7.31 3.84
C TYR A 63 10.53 7.81 5.01
N SER A 64 9.98 8.77 5.73
CA SER A 64 10.40 9.09 7.09
C SER A 64 10.21 7.87 7.98
N ASN A 65 11.04 7.77 9.03
CA ASN A 65 10.97 6.64 9.96
C ASN A 65 9.58 6.51 10.59
N GLU A 66 8.94 7.62 10.95
CA GLU A 66 7.61 7.63 11.54
C GLU A 66 6.54 7.09 10.58
N ASN A 67 6.50 7.61 9.35
CA ASN A 67 5.50 7.16 8.37
C ASN A 67 5.74 5.71 7.94
N PHE A 68 7.01 5.30 7.80
CA PHE A 68 7.32 3.92 7.45
C PHE A 68 6.80 2.91 8.49
N LEU A 69 6.98 3.20 9.78
CA LEU A 69 6.46 2.34 10.85
C LEU A 69 4.94 2.17 10.76
N LYS A 70 4.21 3.26 10.50
CA LYS A 70 2.76 3.23 10.34
C LYS A 70 2.33 2.45 9.09
N ILE A 71 2.98 2.69 7.96
CA ILE A 71 2.72 1.95 6.71
C ILE A 71 2.95 0.45 6.90
N LYS A 72 4.08 0.07 7.52
CA LYS A 72 4.41 -1.32 7.82
C LYS A 72 3.39 -1.97 8.73
N GLN A 73 2.91 -1.25 9.75
CA GLN A 73 1.83 -1.71 10.61
C GLN A 73 0.54 -1.97 9.82
N VAL A 74 0.12 -1.04 8.96
CA VAL A 74 -1.07 -1.19 8.12
C VAL A 74 -0.91 -2.38 7.16
N PHE A 75 0.24 -2.53 6.51
CA PHE A 75 0.48 -3.65 5.62
C PHE A 75 0.34 -4.99 6.34
N ASN A 76 0.96 -5.13 7.52
CA ASN A 76 0.89 -6.34 8.33
C ASN A 76 -0.54 -6.62 8.84
N GLU A 77 -1.27 -5.59 9.27
CA GLU A 77 -2.68 -5.71 9.70
C GLU A 77 -3.54 -6.33 8.59
N TYR A 78 -3.44 -5.82 7.37
CA TYR A 78 -4.24 -6.30 6.24
C TYR A 78 -3.74 -7.65 5.72
N LEU A 79 -2.44 -7.91 5.76
CA LEU A 79 -1.89 -9.22 5.42
C LEU A 79 -2.39 -10.30 6.38
N GLN A 80 -2.45 -10.03 7.68
CA GLN A 80 -3.01 -10.98 8.64
C GLN A 80 -4.53 -11.16 8.46
N LYS A 81 -5.24 -10.05 8.25
CA LYS A 81 -6.71 -10.06 8.14
C LYS A 81 -7.22 -10.74 6.87
N PHE A 82 -6.51 -10.57 5.76
CA PHE A 82 -6.98 -11.02 4.44
C PHE A 82 -6.04 -12.00 3.74
N GLY A 83 -4.79 -12.17 4.19
CA GLY A 83 -3.80 -13.05 3.56
C GLY A 83 -4.25 -14.50 3.47
N SER A 84 -5.04 -14.97 4.43
CA SER A 84 -5.66 -16.31 4.40
C SER A 84 -6.65 -16.51 3.25
N ASN A 85 -7.25 -15.43 2.75
CA ASN A 85 -8.24 -15.46 1.66
C ASN A 85 -7.61 -15.41 0.26
N PHE A 86 -6.28 -15.26 0.18
CA PHE A 86 -5.52 -15.25 -1.07
C PHE A 86 -4.73 -16.55 -1.29
N LYS A 87 -5.01 -17.61 -0.51
CA LYS A 87 -4.50 -18.97 -0.73
C LYS A 87 -5.39 -19.75 -1.69
#